data_AF-A0A2D7FGI7-F1
#
_entry.id   AF-A0A2D7FGI7-F1
#
_cell.length_a   1.000
_cell.length_b   1.000
_cell.length_c   1.000
_cell.angle_alpha   90.00
_cell.angle_beta   90.00
_cell.angle_gamma   90.00
#
_symmetry.space_group_name_H-M   'P 1'
#
loop_
_entity.id
_entity.type
_entity.pdbx_description
1 polymer ?
#
loop_
_entity_poly.entity_id
_entity_poly.type
_entity_poly.pdbx_seq_one_letter_code
_entity_poly.pdbx_strand_id
1 'polypeptide(L)'
;MKRPTLFALLVIVTFVLWPAKLRASNLLFILDASGSMNGQIDGRAKMQIARRALSKLIGDLPSDSSVGLMTYGHRVSPRAQGACSDIQLLVPIAKDQVRAVTGLMSAIEPRG
;
A
#
# COMPACT_ATOMS: atom_id res chain seq x y z
N MET A 1 -16.68 -29.47 -50.67
CA MET A 1 -15.45 -28.77 -50.24
C MET A 1 -15.83 -27.55 -49.41
N LYS A 2 -15.73 -27.66 -48.07
CA LYS A 2 -16.14 -26.64 -47.10
C LYS A 2 -14.98 -25.70 -46.84
N ARG A 3 -15.18 -24.39 -47.02
CA ARG A 3 -14.19 -23.31 -46.84
C ARG A 3 -13.79 -23.20 -45.36
N PRO A 4 -12.55 -23.56 -44.95
CA PRO A 4 -12.15 -23.55 -43.53
C PRO A 4 -11.64 -22.19 -43.05
N THR A 5 -11.54 -21.19 -43.93
CA THR A 5 -10.88 -19.90 -43.66
C THR A 5 -11.64 -19.00 -42.68
N LEU A 6 -12.96 -19.11 -42.59
CA LEU A 6 -13.76 -18.28 -41.67
C LEU A 6 -13.58 -18.68 -40.19
N PHE A 7 -13.29 -19.96 -39.92
CA PHE A 7 -13.11 -20.48 -38.56
C PHE A 7 -11.76 -20.06 -37.95
N ALA A 8 -10.71 -20.00 -38.78
CA ALA A 8 -9.37 -19.62 -38.33
C ALA A 8 -9.28 -18.16 -37.88
N LEU A 9 -10.01 -17.25 -38.53
CA LEU A 9 -10.00 -15.82 -38.18
C LEU A 9 -10.73 -15.56 -36.85
N LEU A 10 -11.82 -16.30 -36.57
CA LEU A 10 -12.62 -16.15 -35.35
C LEU A 10 -11.87 -16.60 -34.09
N VAL A 11 -11.02 -17.63 -34.21
CA VAL A 11 -10.23 -18.18 -33.08
C VAL A 11 -9.05 -17.28 -32.70
N ILE A 12 -8.49 -16.53 -33.65
CA ILE A 12 -7.37 -15.61 -33.36
C ILE A 12 -7.88 -14.35 -32.63
N VAL A 13 -9.06 -13.83 -32.98
CA VAL A 13 -9.62 -12.62 -32.35
C VAL A 13 -10.00 -12.85 -30.88
N THR A 14 -10.45 -14.06 -30.51
CA THR A 14 -10.82 -14.36 -29.12
C THR A 14 -9.60 -14.50 -28.19
N PHE A 15 -8.41 -14.84 -28.69
CA PHE A 15 -7.21 -14.98 -27.86
C PHE A 15 -6.57 -13.63 -27.49
N VAL A 16 -6.75 -12.60 -28.32
CA VAL A 16 -6.18 -11.25 -28.11
C VAL A 16 -6.95 -10.46 -27.03
N LEU A 17 -8.19 -10.84 -26.74
CA LEU A 17 -9.05 -10.18 -25.76
C LEU A 17 -8.99 -10.84 -24.36
N TRP A 18 -7.95 -11.61 -24.05
CA TRP A 18 -7.76 -12.04 -22.67
C TRP A 18 -7.24 -10.85 -21.85
N PRO A 19 -8.03 -10.30 -20.90
CA PRO A 19 -7.52 -9.23 -20.07
C PRO A 19 -6.36 -9.80 -19.26
N ALA A 20 -5.16 -9.23 -19.46
CA ALA A 20 -4.07 -9.46 -18.55
C ALA A 20 -4.55 -9.04 -17.16
N LYS A 21 -4.90 -10.00 -16.30
CA LYS A 21 -5.15 -9.68 -14.89
C LYS A 21 -3.87 -9.07 -14.37
N LEU A 22 -3.93 -7.80 -13.93
CA LEU A 22 -2.86 -7.21 -13.15
C LEU A 22 -2.50 -8.21 -12.06
N ARG A 23 -1.23 -8.64 -11.99
CA ARG A 23 -0.82 -9.63 -11.01
C ARG A 23 -0.99 -9.03 -9.62
N ALA A 24 -1.62 -9.80 -8.73
CA ALA A 24 -1.70 -9.51 -7.30
C ALA A 24 -0.32 -9.03 -6.82
N SER A 25 -0.23 -7.75 -6.48
CA SER A 25 1.00 -7.09 -6.09
C SER A 25 1.13 -7.15 -4.57
N ASN A 26 2.30 -7.59 -4.11
CA ASN A 26 2.65 -7.55 -2.69
C ASN A 26 3.17 -6.15 -2.37
N LEU A 27 2.47 -5.41 -1.51
CA LEU A 27 2.83 -4.05 -1.13
C LEU A 27 3.05 -3.95 0.38
N LEU A 28 4.19 -3.40 0.79
CA LEU A 28 4.47 -3.06 2.17
C LEU A 28 4.50 -1.53 2.30
N PHE A 29 3.54 -0.97 3.02
CA PHE A 29 3.55 0.44 3.37
C PHE A 29 4.51 0.68 4.53
N ILE A 30 5.43 1.63 4.37
CA ILE A 30 6.34 2.06 5.44
C ILE A 30 5.91 3.47 5.85
N LEU A 31 5.41 3.62 7.07
CA LEU A 31 5.00 4.90 7.64
C LEU A 31 6.11 5.45 8.55
N ASP A 32 6.63 6.63 8.22
CA ASP A 32 7.44 7.41 9.15
C ASP A 32 6.52 8.02 10.21
N ALA A 33 6.79 7.73 11.48
CA ALA A 33 6.14 8.29 12.65
C ALA A 33 7.15 8.97 13.59
N SER A 34 8.32 9.37 13.08
CA SER A 34 9.28 10.18 13.81
C SER A 34 8.73 11.56 14.16
N GLY A 35 9.37 12.24 15.11
CA GLY A 35 8.98 13.58 15.54
C GLY A 35 8.91 14.62 14.43
N SER A 36 9.65 14.42 13.33
CA SER A 36 9.62 15.31 12.16
C SER A 36 8.23 15.39 11.50
N MET A 37 7.40 14.36 11.69
CA MET A 37 6.06 14.25 11.13
C MET A 37 5.01 15.10 11.87
N ASN A 38 5.38 15.64 13.04
CA ASN A 38 4.61 16.70 13.73
C ASN A 38 4.77 18.07 13.03
N GLY A 39 5.78 18.23 12.17
CA GLY A 39 5.94 19.44 11.37
C GLY A 39 4.78 19.66 10.40
N GLN A 40 4.68 20.88 9.86
CA GLN A 40 3.60 21.25 8.96
C GLN A 40 4.09 21.55 7.54
N ILE A 41 3.22 21.34 6.56
CA ILE A 41 3.32 21.82 5.18
C ILE A 41 2.00 22.52 4.88
N ASP A 42 2.07 23.78 4.45
CA ASP A 42 0.89 24.63 4.17
C ASP A 42 -0.17 24.60 5.29
N GLY A 43 0.29 24.68 6.54
CA GLY A 43 -0.57 24.68 7.74
C GLY A 43 -1.18 23.33 8.12
N ARG A 44 -0.81 22.22 7.45
CA ARG A 44 -1.28 20.85 7.77
C ARG A 44 -0.14 19.99 8.27
N ALA A 45 -0.39 19.18 9.30
CA ALA A 45 0.61 18.25 9.82
C ALA A 45 1.06 17.24 8.74
N LYS A 46 2.37 16.99 8.64
CA LYS A 46 2.93 16.02 7.67
C LYS A 46 2.32 14.64 7.84
N MET A 47 2.09 14.18 9.08
CA MET A 47 1.40 12.92 9.35
C MET A 47 -0.01 12.88 8.74
N GLN A 48 -0.76 13.97 8.81
CA GLN A 48 -2.09 14.05 8.20
C GLN A 48 -2.02 13.93 6.67
N ILE A 49 -1.03 14.58 6.05
CA ILE A 49 -0.80 14.52 4.60
C ILE A 49 -0.41 13.09 4.19
N ALA A 50 0.51 12.46 4.92
CA ALA A 50 0.96 11.10 4.67
C ALA A 50 -0.19 10.07 4.78
N ARG A 51 -0.97 10.11 5.86
CA ARG A 51 -2.14 9.24 6.05
C ARG A 51 -3.13 9.40 4.89
N ARG A 52 -3.42 10.63 4.46
CA ARG A 52 -4.34 10.91 3.34
C ARG A 52 -3.81 10.32 2.02
N ALA A 53 -2.52 10.50 1.72
CA ALA A 53 -1.90 9.98 0.51
C ALA A 53 -1.94 8.44 0.48
N LEU A 54 -1.56 7.79 1.59
CA LEU A 54 -1.59 6.34 1.72
C LEU A 54 -3.01 5.77 1.67
N SER A 55 -3.98 6.39 2.35
CA SER A 55 -5.39 5.99 2.26
C SER A 55 -5.91 6.04 0.82
N LYS A 56 -5.56 7.08 0.05
CA LYS A 56 -5.94 7.17 -1.36
C LYS A 56 -5.31 6.04 -2.18
N LEU A 57 -4.01 5.82 -2.03
CA LEU A 57 -3.30 4.76 -2.73
C LEU A 57 -3.89 3.38 -2.42
N ILE A 58 -4.20 3.09 -1.16
CA ILE A 58 -4.83 1.83 -0.73
C ILE A 58 -6.21 1.66 -1.37
N GLY A 59 -6.99 2.74 -1.49
CA GLY A 59 -8.31 2.72 -2.11
C GLY A 59 -8.29 2.44 -3.62
N ASP A 60 -7.18 2.76 -4.29
CA ASP A 60 -6.99 2.54 -5.73
C ASP A 60 -6.43 1.13 -6.04
N LEU A 61 -6.11 0.32 -5.03
CA LEU A 61 -5.55 -1.02 -5.23
C LEU A 61 -6.58 -2.04 -5.74
N PRO A 62 -6.17 -2.98 -6.61
CA PRO A 62 -6.98 -4.16 -6.93
C PRO A 62 -7.39 -4.93 -5.67
N SER A 63 -8.60 -5.49 -5.67
CA SER A 63 -9.17 -6.21 -4.54
C SER A 63 -8.38 -7.47 -4.13
N ASP A 64 -7.55 -8.01 -5.02
CA ASP A 64 -6.71 -9.17 -4.78
C ASP A 64 -5.27 -8.83 -4.34
N SER A 65 -4.98 -7.56 -4.09
CA SER A 65 -3.67 -7.09 -3.61
C SER A 65 -3.37 -7.60 -2.20
N SER A 66 -2.14 -8.05 -1.98
CA SER A 66 -1.64 -8.36 -0.64
C SER A 66 -0.95 -7.12 -0.07
N VAL A 67 -1.39 -6.66 1.08
CA VAL A 67 -0.86 -5.44 1.70
C VAL A 67 -0.34 -5.71 3.11
N GLY A 68 0.66 -4.94 3.54
CA GLY A 68 1.19 -4.93 4.89
C GLY A 68 1.56 -3.52 5.36
N LEU A 69 1.89 -3.38 6.64
CA LEU A 69 2.26 -2.11 7.26
C LEU A 69 3.47 -2.28 8.17
N MET A 70 4.50 -1.49 7.91
CA MET A 70 5.65 -1.28 8.77
C MET A 70 5.70 0.20 9.17
N THR A 71 6.23 0.49 10.35
CA THR A 71 6.38 1.86 10.85
C THR A 71 7.78 2.05 11.42
N TYR A 72 8.26 3.29 11.39
CA TYR A 72 9.51 3.72 12.02
C TYR A 72 9.27 4.90 12.98
N GLY A 73 9.97 4.92 14.12
CA GLY A 73 10.05 6.07 15.03
C GLY A 73 8.81 6.30 15.91
N HIS A 74 7.97 5.29 16.16
CA HIS A 74 6.67 5.47 16.86
C HIS A 74 6.67 5.09 18.36
N ARG A 75 7.73 4.51 18.90
CA ARG A 75 7.83 4.01 20.28
C ARG A 75 8.93 4.69 21.09
N VAL A 76 10.09 4.92 20.49
CA VAL A 76 11.27 5.43 21.19
C VAL A 76 11.39 6.94 20.98
N SER A 77 11.66 7.70 22.04
CA SER A 77 11.91 9.14 21.87
C SER A 77 13.17 9.36 21.02
N PRO A 78 13.19 10.30 20.06
CA PRO A 78 14.33 10.64 19.20
C PRO A 78 15.62 10.98 19.95
N ARG A 79 15.52 11.42 21.21
CA ARG A 79 16.70 11.73 22.04
C ARG A 79 17.24 10.53 22.81
N ALA A 80 16.49 9.42 22.86
CA ALA A 80 16.88 8.22 23.57
C ALA A 80 17.83 7.36 22.72
N GLN A 81 18.73 6.66 23.41
CA GLN A 81 19.63 5.72 22.76
C GLN A 81 18.83 4.57 22.14
N GLY A 82 19.09 4.27 20.87
CA GLY A 82 18.35 3.23 20.13
C GLY A 82 17.15 3.74 19.32
N ALA A 83 16.83 5.04 19.33
CA ALA A 83 15.76 5.61 18.50
C ALA A 83 15.96 5.36 16.99
N CYS A 84 17.21 5.33 16.53
CA CYS A 84 17.55 5.01 15.14
C CYS A 84 17.11 3.61 14.69
N SER A 85 16.85 2.70 15.63
CA SER A 85 16.47 1.32 15.36
C SER A 85 15.00 1.04 15.62
N ASP A 86 14.19 2.07 15.90
CA ASP A 86 12.77 1.88 16.22
C ASP A 86 11.93 1.59 14.96
N ILE A 87 12.01 0.36 14.48
CA ILE A 87 11.24 -0.15 13.34
C ILE A 87 10.32 -1.27 13.84
N GLN A 88 9.09 -1.30 13.36
CA GLN A 88 8.14 -2.37 13.68
C GLN A 88 7.29 -2.74 12.46
N LEU A 89 7.27 -4.04 12.14
CA LEU A 89 6.23 -4.61 11.28
C LEU A 89 4.94 -4.74 12.11
N LEU A 90 3.91 -3.98 11.73
CA LEU A 90 2.62 -3.98 12.41
C LEU A 90 1.63 -4.95 11.78
N VAL A 91 1.65 -5.03 10.44
CA VAL A 91 0.80 -5.94 9.67
C VAL A 91 1.68 -6.66 8.65
N PRO A 92 1.78 -8.00 8.71
CA PRO A 92 2.50 -8.76 7.68
C PRO A 92 1.77 -8.65 6.34
N ILE A 93 2.51 -8.80 5.24
CA ILE A 93 1.93 -8.77 3.90
C ILE A 93 1.02 -10.01 3.74
N ALA A 94 -0.27 -9.77 3.56
CA ALA A 94 -1.24 -10.82 3.26
C ALA A 94 -2.46 -10.23 2.54
N LYS A 95 -3.30 -11.11 2.00
CA LYS A 95 -4.63 -10.73 1.52
C LYS A 95 -5.53 -10.31 2.68
N ASP A 96 -6.58 -9.56 2.35
CA ASP A 96 -7.61 -9.11 3.30
C ASP A 96 -7.09 -8.20 4.45
N GLN A 97 -5.90 -7.62 4.28
CA GLN A 97 -5.27 -6.76 5.29
C GLN A 97 -5.63 -5.28 5.18
N VAL A 98 -6.35 -4.85 4.15
CA VAL A 98 -6.66 -3.43 3.89
C VAL A 98 -7.27 -2.73 5.10
N ARG A 99 -8.20 -3.38 5.80
CA ARG A 99 -8.85 -2.84 7.01
C ARG A 99 -7.86 -2.72 8.18
N ALA A 100 -7.01 -3.72 8.39
CA ALA A 100 -6.00 -3.70 9.45
C ALA A 100 -4.96 -2.60 9.20
N VAL A 101 -4.45 -2.50 7.96
CA VAL A 101 -3.50 -1.47 7.55
C VAL A 101 -4.09 -0.07 7.74
N THR A 102 -5.28 0.20 7.20
CA THR A 102 -5.91 1.53 7.30
C THR A 102 -6.26 1.91 8.75
N GLY A 103 -6.76 0.96 9.54
CA GLY A 103 -7.03 1.16 10.96
C GLY A 103 -5.79 1.52 11.76
N LEU A 104 -4.73 0.70 11.68
CA LEU A 104 -3.49 0.95 12.41
C LEU A 104 -2.80 2.22 11.94
N MET A 105 -2.71 2.45 10.63
CA MET A 105 -2.14 3.68 10.06
C MET A 105 -2.81 4.96 10.61
N SER A 106 -4.12 4.92 10.82
CA SER A 106 -4.87 6.07 11.35
C SER A 106 -4.58 6.36 12.83
N ALA A 107 -4.16 5.36 13.59
CA ALA A 107 -3.92 5.44 15.03
C ALA A 107 -2.46 5.69 15.44
N ILE A 108 -1.50 5.57 14.51
CA ILE A 108 -0.07 5.77 14.78
C ILE A 108 0.24 7.25 14.94
N GLU A 109 0.47 7.71 16.16
CA GLU A 109 0.88 9.09 16.41
C GLU A 109 2.39 9.27 16.33
N PRO A 110 2.89 10.40 15.78
CA PRO A 110 4.32 10.63 15.71
C PRO A 110 4.94 10.84 17.10
N ARG A 111 6.08 10.19 17.38
CA ARG A 111 6.81 10.42 18.63
C ARG A 111 8.00 11.36 18.44
N GLY A 112 7.96 12.45 19.20
CA GLY A 112 8.98 13.49 19.27
C GLY A 112 10.05 13.25 20.31
#